data_AF-A0A1E9B8A2-F1
#
_entry.id   AF-A0A1E9B8A2-F1
#
_cell.length_a   1.000
_cell.length_b   1.000
_cell.length_c   1.000
_cell.angle_alpha   90.00
_cell.angle_beta   90.00
_cell.angle_gamma   90.00
#
_symmetry.space_group_name_H-M   'P 1'
#
loop_
_entity.id
_entity.type
_entity.pdbx_description
1 polymer ?
#
loop_
_entity_poly.entity_id
_entity_poly.type
_entity_poly.pdbx_seq_one_letter_code
_entity_poly.pdbx_strand_id
1 'polypeptide(L)'
;MFSVLLNVVLIAIIAIGVLFFLPKEQKSEVKSSINIESIEKVNEVVFLNAGINEIITKTNTTQVFGHDVPFSKKTALVILNYNAKFGIKSSVKVEQIGEKEYKVIVPKFEVIGVELSKDNPYNLYDNHGELLSGTTEDVDTGKLVTNQLSSDKQAEYLDKFKSEIKESAINYYKTIFSSMDSEVKVTIEFTE
;
A
#
# COMPACT_ATOMS: atom_id res chain seq x y z
N MET A 1 -10.11 30.14 63.33
CA MET A 1 -10.61 30.64 62.03
C MET A 1 -9.67 30.29 60.86
N PHE A 2 -8.35 30.49 60.98
CA PHE A 2 -7.35 30.22 59.91
C PHE A 2 -7.26 28.75 59.44
N SER A 3 -7.34 27.78 60.35
CA SER A 3 -7.23 26.34 60.01
C SER A 3 -8.40 25.82 59.17
N VAL A 4 -9.59 26.38 59.33
CA VAL A 4 -10.78 26.00 58.55
C VAL A 4 -10.66 26.50 57.11
N LEU A 5 -10.12 27.71 56.91
CA LEU A 5 -9.94 28.31 55.59
C LEU A 5 -8.93 27.52 54.73
N LEU A 6 -7.84 27.06 55.34
CA LEU A 6 -6.79 26.30 54.64
C LEU A 6 -7.29 24.94 54.15
N ASN A 7 -8.08 24.23 54.96
CA ASN A 7 -8.66 22.95 54.59
C ASN A 7 -9.69 23.08 53.46
N VAL A 8 -10.47 24.16 53.44
CA VAL A 8 -11.42 24.45 52.36
C VAL A 8 -10.70 24.72 51.03
N VAL A 9 -9.59 25.45 51.05
CA VAL A 9 -8.77 25.72 49.85
C VAL A 9 -8.15 24.42 49.32
N LEU A 10 -7.64 23.55 50.20
CA LEU A 10 -7.04 22.28 49.77
C LEU A 10 -8.08 21.34 49.12
N ILE A 11 -9.27 21.23 49.71
CA ILE A 11 -10.38 20.46 49.14
C ILE A 11 -10.81 21.02 47.78
N ALA A 12 -10.84 22.35 47.63
CA ALA A 12 -11.16 22.99 46.35
C ALA A 12 -10.11 22.69 45.27
N ILE A 13 -8.81 22.72 45.59
CA ILE A 13 -7.74 22.38 44.65
C ILE A 13 -7.82 20.92 44.22
N ILE A 14 -8.08 20.01 45.16
CA ILE A 14 -8.26 18.57 44.86
C ILE A 14 -9.50 18.36 43.98
N ALA A 15 -10.62 19.00 44.28
CA ALA A 15 -11.84 18.90 43.49
C ALA A 15 -11.65 19.43 42.06
N ILE A 16 -10.96 20.55 41.88
CA ILE A 16 -10.62 21.13 40.57
C ILE A 16 -9.64 20.22 39.81
N GLY A 17 -8.64 19.68 40.49
CA GLY A 17 -7.70 18.71 39.91
C GLY A 17 -8.42 17.47 39.41
N VAL A 18 -9.30 16.87 40.22
CA VAL A 18 -10.11 15.72 39.81
C VAL A 18 -11.00 16.07 38.61
N LEU A 19 -11.63 17.24 38.58
CA LEU A 19 -12.47 17.69 37.45
C LEU A 19 -11.66 17.83 36.15
N PHE A 20 -10.40 18.27 36.23
CA PHE A 20 -9.51 18.41 35.08
C PHE A 20 -9.00 17.05 34.56
N PHE A 21 -8.92 16.04 35.44
CA PHE A 21 -8.56 14.66 35.13
C PHE A 21 -9.75 13.76 34.81
N LEU A 22 -11.00 14.25 34.88
CA LEU A 22 -12.16 13.50 34.40
C LEU A 22 -12.02 13.25 32.89
N PRO A 23 -12.29 12.02 32.42
CA PRO A 23 -12.21 11.69 31.01
C PRO A 23 -13.21 12.56 30.24
N LYS A 24 -12.69 13.43 29.36
CA LYS A 24 -13.52 14.23 28.47
C LYS A 24 -14.18 13.28 27.46
N GLU A 25 -15.51 13.30 27.39
CA GLU A 25 -16.23 12.60 26.33
C GLU A 25 -15.81 13.15 24.97
N GLN A 26 -15.05 12.35 24.23
CA GLN A 26 -14.58 12.71 22.90
C GLN A 26 -15.64 12.28 21.88
N LYS A 27 -16.48 13.22 21.46
CA LYS A 27 -17.42 12.99 20.36
C LYS A 27 -16.69 13.16 19.03
N SER A 28 -16.53 12.05 18.30
CA SER A 28 -15.99 12.06 16.95
C SER A 28 -17.13 12.19 15.94
N GLU A 29 -17.07 13.20 15.07
CA GLU A 29 -17.98 13.38 13.94
C GLU A 29 -17.19 13.15 12.64
N VAL A 30 -17.68 12.25 11.77
CA VAL A 30 -17.04 11.96 10.48
C VAL A 30 -17.80 12.70 9.39
N LYS A 31 -17.12 13.60 8.67
CA LYS A 31 -17.64 14.27 7.48
C LYS A 31 -16.82 13.84 6.28
N SER A 32 -17.49 13.40 5.21
CA SER A 32 -16.84 13.00 3.96
C SER A 32 -17.38 13.85 2.81
N SER A 33 -16.49 14.23 1.90
CA SER A 33 -16.80 14.95 0.66
C SER A 33 -16.00 14.31 -0.46
N ILE A 34 -16.65 14.06 -1.59
CA ILE A 34 -16.03 13.43 -2.76
C ILE A 34 -15.98 14.46 -3.88
N ASN A 35 -14.80 14.62 -4.49
CA ASN A 35 -14.62 15.40 -5.70
C ASN A 35 -13.99 14.52 -6.78
N ILE A 36 -14.54 14.54 -7.99
CA ILE A 36 -14.02 13.78 -9.13
C ILE A 36 -13.14 14.73 -9.95
N GLU A 37 -11.82 14.49 -9.91
CA GLU A 37 -10.87 15.35 -10.62
C GLU A 37 -10.79 15.04 -12.11
N SER A 38 -10.78 13.76 -12.50
CA SER A 38 -10.67 13.35 -13.91
C SER A 38 -11.32 11.99 -14.17
N ILE A 39 -11.60 11.72 -15.45
CA ILE A 39 -12.06 10.42 -15.96
C ILE A 39 -11.29 10.14 -17.25
N GLU A 40 -10.58 9.01 -17.29
CA GLU A 40 -9.76 8.61 -18.43
C GLU A 40 -10.20 7.24 -18.96
N LYS A 41 -10.16 7.08 -20.29
CA LYS A 41 -10.36 5.78 -20.94
C LYS A 41 -9.00 5.12 -21.15
N VAL A 42 -8.79 3.97 -20.52
CA VAL A 42 -7.52 3.24 -20.57
C VAL A 42 -7.68 1.91 -21.30
N ASN A 43 -6.61 1.46 -21.96
CA ASN A 43 -6.56 0.16 -22.64
C ASN A 43 -5.57 -0.74 -21.93
N GLU A 44 -6.00 -1.32 -20.81
CA GLU A 44 -5.16 -2.14 -19.95
C GLU A 44 -5.61 -3.61 -20.01
N VAL A 45 -4.66 -4.53 -20.08
CA VAL A 45 -4.92 -5.97 -20.02
C VAL A 45 -4.07 -6.55 -18.90
N VAL A 46 -4.73 -7.14 -17.90
CA VAL A 46 -4.06 -7.80 -16.76
C VAL A 46 -3.86 -9.27 -17.10
N PHE A 47 -2.61 -9.74 -16.98
CA PHE A 47 -2.25 -11.14 -17.21
C PHE A 47 -1.98 -11.90 -15.91
N LEU A 48 -1.58 -11.20 -14.85
CA LEU A 48 -1.29 -11.80 -13.55
C LEU A 48 -1.81 -10.93 -12.42
N ASN A 49 -2.41 -11.59 -11.43
CA ASN A 49 -2.77 -10.98 -10.16
C ASN A 49 -2.03 -11.72 -9.04
N ALA A 50 -1.16 -11.02 -8.32
CA ALA A 50 -0.34 -11.58 -7.26
C ALA A 50 -0.82 -11.06 -5.90
N GLY A 51 -1.28 -11.95 -5.03
CA GLY A 51 -1.51 -11.65 -3.63
C GLY A 51 -0.19 -11.58 -2.87
N ILE A 52 0.04 -10.45 -2.20
CA ILE A 52 1.26 -10.14 -1.46
C ILE A 52 0.89 -9.86 -0.02
N ASN A 53 1.53 -10.59 0.90
CA ASN A 53 1.44 -10.39 2.34
C ASN A 53 2.81 -9.96 2.83
N GLU A 54 2.90 -8.75 3.36
CA GLU A 54 4.17 -8.12 3.71
C GLU A 54 4.17 -7.64 5.16
N ILE A 55 5.30 -7.82 5.82
CA ILE A 55 5.54 -7.37 7.20
C ILE A 55 6.57 -6.26 7.15
N ILE A 56 6.15 -5.04 7.49
CA ILE A 56 6.94 -3.83 7.39
C ILE A 56 7.26 -3.36 8.80
N THR A 57 8.54 -3.27 9.13
CA THR A 57 9.00 -2.71 10.40
C THR A 57 9.69 -1.38 10.15
N LYS A 58 9.31 -0.34 10.88
CA LYS A 58 9.97 0.96 10.81
C LYS A 58 10.25 1.45 12.23
N THR A 59 11.45 2.00 12.40
CA THR A 59 11.90 2.57 13.67
C THR A 59 12.32 4.03 13.45
N ASN A 60 11.82 4.91 14.30
CA ASN A 60 12.24 6.30 14.44
C ASN A 60 13.10 6.44 15.71
N THR A 61 14.07 7.34 15.70
CA THR A 61 14.98 7.61 16.82
C THR A 61 15.15 9.12 16.95
N THR A 62 15.16 9.66 18.17
CA THR A 62 15.48 11.09 18.37
C THR A 62 16.98 11.32 18.15
N GLN A 63 17.30 12.38 17.40
CA GLN A 63 18.69 12.86 17.26
C GLN A 63 18.87 14.22 17.93
N VAL A 64 19.98 14.38 18.65
CA VAL A 64 20.41 15.63 19.27
C VAL A 64 21.86 15.87 18.87
N PHE A 65 22.16 17.03 18.26
CA PHE A 65 23.48 17.35 17.69
C PHE A 65 24.02 16.30 16.70
N GLY A 66 23.14 15.64 15.95
CA GLY A 66 23.52 14.59 14.99
C GLY A 66 23.85 13.23 15.62
N HIS A 67 23.62 13.07 16.94
CA HIS A 67 23.80 11.82 17.65
C HIS A 67 22.46 11.25 18.09
N ASP A 68 22.30 9.92 17.94
CA ASP A 68 21.12 9.20 18.38
C ASP A 68 21.02 9.23 19.91
N VAL A 69 19.85 9.59 20.44
CA VAL A 69 19.56 9.53 21.87
C VAL A 69 19.31 8.06 22.23
N PRO A 70 20.07 7.47 23.16
CA PRO A 70 19.87 6.08 23.58
C PRO A 70 18.48 5.90 24.23
N PHE A 71 17.89 4.73 24.05
CA PHE A 71 16.54 4.41 24.55
C PHE A 71 15.42 5.32 24.02
N SER A 72 15.63 6.03 22.91
CA SER A 72 14.61 6.91 22.31
C SER A 72 13.87 6.29 21.14
N LYS A 73 14.02 4.99 20.85
CA LYS A 73 13.39 4.43 19.64
C LYS A 73 11.88 4.33 19.79
N LYS A 74 11.16 4.59 18.69
CA LYS A 74 9.76 4.18 18.47
C LYS A 74 9.68 3.27 17.26
N THR A 75 9.07 2.11 17.42
CA THR A 75 8.98 1.09 16.38
C THR A 75 7.53 0.77 16.09
N ALA A 76 7.18 0.72 14.81
CA ALA A 76 5.90 0.22 14.33
C ALA A 76 6.12 -1.00 13.43
N LEU A 77 5.28 -2.01 13.62
CA LEU A 77 5.19 -3.23 12.84
C LEU A 77 3.83 -3.27 12.15
N VAL A 78 3.84 -3.22 10.83
CA VAL A 78 2.65 -3.21 9.99
C VAL A 78 2.60 -4.51 9.20
N ILE A 79 1.46 -5.18 9.21
CA ILE A 79 1.14 -6.26 8.28
C ILE A 79 0.26 -5.66 7.17
N LEU A 80 0.71 -5.77 5.93
CA LEU A 80 0.07 -5.23 4.75
C LEU A 80 -0.27 -6.37 3.80
N ASN A 81 -1.55 -6.53 3.46
CA ASN A 81 -1.99 -7.54 2.51
C ASN A 81 -2.67 -6.86 1.31
N TYR A 82 -2.16 -7.11 0.12
CA TYR A 82 -2.61 -6.46 -1.09
C TYR A 82 -2.42 -7.34 -2.32
N ASN A 83 -3.04 -6.93 -3.42
CA ASN A 83 -2.95 -7.58 -4.71
C ASN A 83 -2.25 -6.64 -5.69
N ALA A 84 -1.21 -7.11 -6.35
CA ALA A 84 -0.56 -6.42 -7.45
C ALA A 84 -1.02 -7.01 -8.79
N LYS A 85 -1.45 -6.14 -9.71
CA LYS A 85 -1.93 -6.50 -11.04
C LYS A 85 -0.86 -6.15 -12.06
N PHE A 86 -0.44 -7.13 -12.85
CA PHE A 86 0.60 -6.97 -13.87
C PHE A 86 0.07 -7.31 -15.25
N GLY A 87 0.52 -6.55 -16.25
CA GLY A 87 -0.08 -6.60 -17.57
C GLY A 87 0.54 -5.62 -18.55
N ILE A 88 -0.26 -5.16 -19.52
CA ILE A 88 0.12 -4.14 -20.50
C ILE A 88 -0.85 -2.95 -20.41
N LYS A 89 -0.34 -1.73 -20.58
CA LYS A 89 -1.15 -0.49 -20.67
C LYS A 89 -1.37 0.01 -22.09
N SER A 90 -0.81 -0.70 -23.07
CA SER A 90 -0.88 -0.35 -24.47
C SER A 90 -1.34 -1.55 -25.30
N SER A 91 -1.99 -1.24 -26.42
CA SER A 91 -2.48 -2.26 -27.35
C SER A 91 -1.34 -3.07 -27.96
N VAL A 92 -1.59 -4.35 -28.20
CA VAL A 92 -0.67 -5.20 -28.95
C VAL A 92 -0.70 -4.88 -30.44
N LYS A 93 0.43 -5.08 -31.12
CA LYS A 93 0.50 -5.02 -32.59
C LYS A 93 0.35 -6.42 -33.16
N VAL A 94 -0.51 -6.58 -34.15
CA VAL A 94 -0.71 -7.85 -34.86
C VAL A 94 -0.26 -7.69 -36.30
N GLU A 95 0.65 -8.54 -36.75
CA GLU A 95 1.15 -8.58 -38.12
C GLU A 95 0.81 -9.93 -38.76
N GLN A 96 0.23 -9.92 -39.95
CA GLN A 96 0.09 -11.14 -40.74
C GLN A 96 1.42 -11.41 -41.46
N ILE A 97 1.97 -12.60 -41.25
CA ILE A 97 3.28 -12.99 -41.79
C ILE A 97 3.17 -14.11 -42.84
N GLY A 98 1.98 -14.70 -43.01
CA GLY A 98 1.68 -15.71 -44.00
C GLY A 98 0.19 -16.00 -44.11
N GLU A 99 -0.18 -17.01 -44.90
CA GLU A 99 -1.55 -17.51 -44.94
C GLU A 99 -1.87 -18.21 -43.61
N LYS A 100 -2.85 -17.69 -42.86
CA LYS A 100 -3.20 -18.13 -41.49
C LYS A 100 -2.05 -18.09 -40.47
N GLU A 101 -1.03 -17.26 -40.70
CA GLU A 101 0.09 -17.08 -39.78
C GLU A 101 0.17 -15.63 -39.31
N TYR A 102 0.11 -15.43 -38.00
CA TYR A 102 0.13 -14.11 -37.36
C TYR A 102 1.23 -14.01 -36.31
N LYS A 103 1.80 -12.82 -36.20
CA LYS A 103 2.74 -12.43 -35.16
C LYS A 103 2.10 -11.37 -34.27
N VAL A 104 1.99 -11.66 -32.98
CA VAL A 104 1.51 -10.71 -31.98
C VAL A 104 2.71 -10.17 -31.23
N ILE A 105 2.90 -8.86 -31.31
CA ILE A 105 3.97 -8.14 -30.61
C ILE A 105 3.34 -7.51 -29.36
N VAL A 106 3.68 -8.08 -28.21
CA VAL A 106 3.22 -7.66 -26.90
C VAL A 106 4.18 -6.59 -26.36
N PRO A 107 3.66 -5.42 -25.96
CA PRO A 107 4.48 -4.35 -25.42
C PRO A 107 5.08 -4.75 -24.06
N LYS A 108 5.95 -3.89 -23.53
CA LYS A 108 6.57 -4.08 -22.21
C LYS A 108 5.50 -4.23 -21.12
N PHE A 109 5.75 -5.15 -20.19
CA PHE A 109 4.87 -5.33 -19.04
C PHE A 109 5.03 -4.20 -18.03
N GLU A 110 3.92 -3.89 -17.38
CA GLU A 110 3.81 -2.80 -16.42
C GLU A 110 2.93 -3.21 -15.24
N VAL A 111 3.09 -2.45 -14.15
CA VAL A 111 2.18 -2.50 -13.00
C VAL A 111 0.90 -1.78 -13.40
N ILE A 112 -0.20 -2.53 -13.48
CA ILE A 112 -1.52 -2.02 -13.84
C ILE A 112 -2.19 -1.38 -12.64
N GLY A 113 -2.09 -2.03 -11.48
CA GLY A 113 -2.66 -1.48 -10.26
C GLY A 113 -2.32 -2.27 -9.03
N VAL A 114 -2.60 -1.65 -7.90
CA VAL A 114 -2.42 -2.22 -6.57
C VAL A 114 -3.71 -2.05 -5.81
N GLU A 115 -4.24 -3.13 -5.26
CA GLU A 115 -5.51 -3.15 -4.55
C GLU A 115 -5.31 -3.77 -3.18
N LEU A 116 -5.65 -3.06 -2.11
CA LEU A 116 -5.64 -3.60 -0.76
C LEU A 116 -6.56 -4.83 -0.67
N SER A 117 -6.17 -5.82 0.13
CA SER A 117 -7.00 -7.01 0.37
C SER A 117 -8.35 -6.61 0.98
N LYS A 118 -9.44 -7.24 0.53
CA LYS A 118 -10.79 -6.92 0.99
C LYS A 118 -11.02 -7.29 2.46
N ASP A 119 -10.39 -8.36 2.91
CA ASP A 119 -10.68 -8.95 4.22
C ASP A 119 -9.81 -8.34 5.33
N ASN A 120 -8.49 -8.31 5.11
CA ASN A 120 -7.53 -7.81 6.09
C ASN A 120 -6.44 -6.97 5.40
N PRO A 121 -6.77 -5.76 4.93
CA PRO A 121 -5.86 -4.96 4.10
C PRO A 121 -4.62 -4.48 4.86
N TYR A 122 -4.81 -4.09 6.11
CA TYR A 122 -3.81 -3.40 6.91
C TYR A 122 -4.02 -3.71 8.39
N ASN A 123 -2.94 -4.07 9.08
CA ASN A 123 -2.94 -4.24 10.51
C ASN A 123 -1.68 -3.60 11.12
N LEU A 124 -1.86 -2.62 12.01
CA LEU A 124 -0.80 -2.15 12.90
C LEU A 124 -0.64 -3.18 14.01
N TYR A 125 0.24 -4.15 13.77
CA TYR A 125 0.41 -5.31 14.65
C TYR A 125 1.06 -4.93 15.98
N ASP A 126 2.06 -4.05 15.94
CA ASP A 126 2.73 -3.55 17.14
C ASP A 126 3.17 -2.10 16.93
N ASN A 127 3.11 -1.31 18.01
CA ASN A 127 3.60 0.05 18.07
C ASN A 127 4.08 0.34 19.50
N HIS A 128 5.38 0.42 19.70
CA HIS A 128 5.98 0.61 21.02
C HIS A 128 7.16 1.58 20.98
N GLY A 129 7.43 2.17 22.14
CA GLY A 129 8.55 3.08 22.36
C GLY A 129 9.44 2.61 23.51
N GLU A 130 10.73 2.92 23.41
CA GLU A 130 11.71 2.72 24.49
C GLU A 130 11.55 3.79 25.60
N LEU A 131 12.29 3.66 26.71
CA LEU A 131 12.12 4.46 27.93
C LEU A 131 12.18 6.00 27.71
N LEU A 132 13.04 6.47 26.81
CA LEU A 132 13.27 7.88 26.49
C LEU A 132 12.61 8.27 25.16
N SER A 133 11.65 7.50 24.68
CA SER A 133 10.95 7.75 23.40
C SER A 133 9.87 8.84 23.48
N GLY A 134 9.64 9.44 24.64
CA GLY A 134 8.57 10.43 24.84
C GLY A 134 8.67 11.66 23.92
N THR A 135 9.87 12.00 23.45
CA THR A 135 10.12 13.10 22.49
C THR A 135 10.32 12.63 21.05
N THR A 136 10.27 11.31 20.80
CA THR A 136 10.42 10.74 19.46
C THR A 136 9.09 10.78 18.74
N GLU A 137 9.10 11.21 17.48
CA GLU A 137 7.91 11.19 16.63
C GLU A 137 7.44 9.75 16.38
N ASP A 138 6.12 9.55 16.43
CA ASP A 138 5.53 8.28 16.07
C ASP A 138 5.83 7.94 14.60
N VAL A 139 5.87 6.65 14.30
CA VAL A 139 6.03 6.20 12.92
C VAL A 139 4.76 6.53 12.15
N ASP A 140 4.89 7.28 11.05
CA ASP A 140 3.81 7.51 10.10
C ASP A 140 3.55 6.23 9.29
N THR A 141 2.64 5.40 9.80
CA THR A 141 2.29 4.12 9.18
C THR A 141 1.53 4.30 7.86
N GLY A 142 0.81 5.42 7.69
CA GLY A 142 0.14 5.76 6.45
C GLY A 142 1.16 5.97 5.34
N LYS A 143 2.14 6.84 5.57
CA LYS A 143 3.25 7.07 4.63
C LYS A 143 4.07 5.82 4.39
N LEU A 144 4.30 5.01 5.42
CA LEU A 144 5.01 3.74 5.29
C LEU A 144 4.30 2.78 4.32
N VAL A 145 2.98 2.62 4.47
CA VAL A 145 2.16 1.78 3.60
C VAL A 145 2.07 2.33 2.19
N THR A 146 1.81 3.63 2.01
CA THR A 146 1.70 4.24 0.67
C THR A 146 2.99 4.09 -0.11
N ASN A 147 4.14 4.19 0.55
CA ASN A 147 5.44 3.94 -0.08
C ASN A 147 5.58 2.48 -0.52
N GLN A 148 5.07 1.52 0.24
CA GLN A 148 5.16 0.10 -0.12
C GLN A 148 4.25 -0.27 -1.30
N LEU A 149 3.11 0.39 -1.42
CA LEU A 149 2.18 0.22 -2.56
C LEU A 149 2.61 1.00 -3.81
N SER A 150 3.71 1.75 -3.75
CA SER A 150 4.19 2.59 -4.87
C SER A 150 4.64 1.75 -6.07
N SER A 151 4.52 2.33 -7.27
CA SER A 151 4.95 1.69 -8.53
C SER A 151 6.41 1.22 -8.50
N ASP A 152 7.30 1.98 -7.85
CA ASP A 152 8.72 1.64 -7.73
C ASP A 152 8.92 0.34 -6.96
N LYS A 153 8.18 0.14 -5.88
CA LYS A 153 8.20 -1.11 -5.11
C LYS A 153 7.58 -2.27 -5.87
N GLN A 154 6.53 -2.00 -6.64
CA GLN A 154 5.89 -3.03 -7.45
C GLN A 154 6.74 -3.47 -8.65
N ALA A 155 7.69 -2.65 -9.10
CA ALA A 155 8.62 -3.03 -10.17
C ALA A 155 9.49 -4.24 -9.78
N GLU A 156 9.82 -4.40 -8.49
CA GLU A 156 10.57 -5.57 -7.98
C GLU A 156 9.76 -6.87 -8.20
N TYR A 157 8.44 -6.83 -7.94
CA TYR A 157 7.55 -7.97 -8.16
C TYR A 157 7.26 -8.22 -9.64
N LEU A 158 7.15 -7.15 -10.44
CA LEU A 158 6.98 -7.26 -11.89
C LEU A 158 8.15 -8.04 -12.52
N ASP A 159 9.39 -7.76 -12.11
CA ASP A 159 10.56 -8.49 -12.59
C ASP A 159 10.55 -9.94 -12.10
N LYS A 160 10.24 -10.15 -10.81
CA LYS A 160 10.15 -11.49 -10.21
C LYS A 160 9.15 -12.40 -10.90
N PHE A 161 8.00 -11.87 -11.31
CA PHE A 161 6.91 -12.64 -11.94
C PHE A 161 6.90 -12.53 -13.47
N LYS A 162 7.96 -12.00 -14.10
CA LYS A 162 8.00 -11.77 -15.55
C LYS A 162 7.72 -13.02 -16.36
N SER A 163 8.14 -14.20 -15.89
CA SER A 163 7.93 -15.48 -16.58
C SER A 163 6.45 -15.87 -16.60
N GLU A 164 5.78 -15.81 -15.46
CA GLU A 164 4.38 -16.14 -15.28
C GLU A 164 3.47 -15.19 -16.05
N ILE A 165 3.84 -13.90 -16.08
CA ILE A 165 3.16 -12.89 -16.89
C ILE A 165 3.30 -13.22 -18.39
N LYS A 166 4.51 -13.58 -18.86
CA LYS A 166 4.75 -14.00 -20.25
C LYS A 166 3.92 -15.23 -20.61
N GLU A 167 3.90 -16.25 -19.76
CA GLU A 167 3.14 -17.48 -19.98
C GLU A 167 1.63 -17.18 -20.09
N SER A 168 1.10 -16.39 -19.16
CA SER A 168 -0.31 -15.99 -19.18
C SER A 168 -0.67 -15.20 -20.44
N ALA A 169 0.18 -14.25 -20.86
CA ALA A 169 -0.02 -13.50 -22.10
C ALA A 169 0.01 -14.41 -23.34
N ILE A 170 0.96 -15.36 -23.41
CA ILE A 170 1.04 -16.34 -24.50
C ILE A 170 -0.25 -17.15 -24.59
N ASN A 171 -0.71 -17.69 -23.45
CA ASN A 171 -1.91 -18.49 -23.38
C ASN A 171 -3.16 -17.69 -23.79
N TYR A 172 -3.27 -16.45 -23.31
CA TYR A 172 -4.37 -15.54 -23.64
C TYR A 172 -4.48 -15.32 -25.15
N TYR A 173 -3.41 -14.87 -25.80
CA TYR A 173 -3.46 -14.59 -27.24
C TYR A 173 -3.60 -15.85 -28.08
N LYS A 174 -2.91 -16.94 -27.75
CA LYS A 174 -3.10 -18.21 -28.47
C LYS A 174 -4.54 -18.71 -28.39
N THR A 175 -5.18 -18.57 -27.23
CA THR A 175 -6.59 -18.98 -27.03
C THR A 175 -7.52 -18.13 -27.89
N ILE A 176 -7.31 -16.81 -27.98
CA ILE A 176 -8.15 -15.93 -28.81
C ILE A 176 -8.10 -16.35 -30.28
N PHE A 177 -6.90 -16.49 -30.85
CA PHE A 177 -6.77 -16.81 -32.27
C PHE A 177 -7.26 -18.23 -32.59
N SER A 178 -6.93 -19.21 -31.74
CA SER A 178 -7.43 -20.58 -31.94
C SER A 178 -8.95 -20.71 -31.80
N SER A 179 -9.59 -19.85 -31.01
CA SER A 179 -11.06 -19.78 -30.92
C SER A 179 -11.70 -19.19 -32.17
N MET A 180 -10.97 -18.41 -32.96
CA MET A 180 -11.44 -17.84 -34.22
C MET A 180 -11.24 -18.80 -35.39
N ASP A 181 -10.06 -19.40 -35.50
CA ASP A 181 -9.72 -20.42 -36.49
C ASP A 181 -8.64 -21.35 -35.91
N SER A 182 -8.97 -22.64 -35.77
CA SER A 182 -8.08 -23.65 -35.19
C SER A 182 -6.84 -23.93 -36.04
N GLU A 183 -6.84 -23.57 -37.32
CA GLU A 183 -5.70 -23.76 -38.23
C GLU A 183 -4.72 -22.58 -38.17
N VAL A 184 -5.08 -21.48 -37.50
CA VAL A 184 -4.22 -20.30 -37.39
C VAL A 184 -3.02 -20.58 -36.48
N LYS A 185 -1.82 -20.30 -37.00
CA LYS A 185 -0.58 -20.31 -36.22
C LYS A 185 -0.28 -18.91 -35.71
N VAL A 186 0.03 -18.82 -34.43
CA VAL A 186 0.38 -17.56 -33.78
C VAL A 186 1.73 -17.65 -33.09
N THR A 187 2.59 -16.70 -33.44
CA THR A 187 3.86 -16.44 -32.74
C THR A 187 3.72 -15.20 -31.88
N ILE A 188 4.18 -15.29 -30.63
CA ILE A 188 4.15 -14.17 -29.67
C ILE A 188 5.57 -13.65 -29.49
N GLU A 189 5.75 -12.35 -29.66
CA GLU A 189 7.01 -11.63 -29.45
C GLU A 189 6.79 -10.56 -28.38
N PHE A 190 7.82 -10.28 -27.56
CA PHE A 190 7.76 -9.26 -26.50
C PHE A 190 8.78 -8.17 -26.80
N THR A 191 8.39 -6.90 -26.65
CA THR A 191 9.28 -5.76 -26.94
C THR A 191 10.39 -5.51 -25.89
N GLU A 192 10.35 -6.26 -24.79
CA GLU A 192 11.19 -6.19 -23.57
C GLU A 192 11.24 -4.86 -22.81
#